data_AF-A0A348PLX7-F1
#
_entry.id   AF-A0A348PLX7-F1
#
_cell.length_a   1.000
_cell.length_b   1.000
_cell.length_c   1.000
_cell.angle_alpha   90.00
_cell.angle_beta   90.00
_cell.angle_gamma   90.00
#
_symmetry.space_group_name_H-M   'P 1'
#
loop_
_entity.id
_entity.type
_entity.pdbx_description
1 polymer ?
#
loop_
_entity_poly.entity_id
_entity_poly.type
_entity_poly.pdbx_seq_one_letter_code
_entity_poly.pdbx_strand_id
1 'polypeptide(L)'
;MLSHFRADWERIIKGRHDLEKMEFIEYRRLLPNVSLRGEYLKSYGEKLIADFLFEHDIPYNYEKNWWWRSINYRPDFTIYCSGNSGLIVEYFGLSGDPDYDELTADKRKYWQDNNSWNLIEITPKDVSLGRDYFFSSFKQLLTENGVRCFPLSEEEIWNRIKGRAIDRFTEVSVGFIQRCRKLSLTPDQLSSLIKSQNDLSSVEEQFLKVAQDLYTAYLERLNATGEEDFDGLMQRAAQNIGEGHSVFERKSENGDLKDIHYMFIDEYQDFSDLFLKLIKAIRLQNDQVELFCVGDDWQAINGFSGSDLKFYNNFKQYFSPSRELYISTNYRSSKSIVALGNTLMEGLGPPANTHKPDTGTILLANLEDFTPSPREIEKHSGDTFTPAVLRLLSKLLAVEKNVVLLSRKNRFRKSKLEAYGDLLRSYFPEDVKGRISTSTTHKYKGLQSDAVIIVDAVLWSYPLIHPDWIFTRIFGDDIDKITSEEMRLFYVALTRAADTLIIITEGKNISPFLQKILARQALKTVDWDKFLPVKENNSRLTIRIDNINQFNKGATFAIKDQLKASGFQWDSNNKVWQKSFLENDFVMGNLTNSIWSSLANQIRVSIVNDHGSVVEEHVIYSGHWTQMRKNE
;
A
#
# COMPACT_ATOMS: atom_id res chain seq x y z
N MET A 1 13.39 1.17 29.42
CA MET A 1 12.18 0.67 28.73
C MET A 1 11.17 1.76 28.40
N LEU A 2 10.63 2.49 29.39
CA LEU A 2 9.59 3.51 29.16
C LEU A 2 10.00 4.63 28.19
N SER A 3 11.28 5.02 28.16
CA SER A 3 11.80 6.01 27.19
C SER A 3 11.76 5.48 25.75
N HIS A 4 12.09 4.20 25.55
CA HIS A 4 12.17 3.55 24.23
C HIS A 4 10.78 3.25 23.65
N PHE A 5 9.84 2.85 24.50
CA PHE A 5 8.45 2.56 24.15
C PHE A 5 7.47 3.65 24.64
N ARG A 6 7.94 4.89 24.78
CA ARG A 6 7.13 6.00 25.31
C ARG A 6 5.86 6.23 24.49
N ALA A 7 5.99 6.21 23.17
CA ALA A 7 4.86 6.39 22.25
C ALA A 7 3.81 5.26 22.39
N ASP A 8 4.24 4.05 22.76
CA ASP A 8 3.31 2.96 23.04
C ASP A 8 2.56 3.22 24.33
N TRP A 9 3.26 3.62 25.39
CA TRP A 9 2.64 3.98 26.66
C TRP A 9 1.65 5.15 26.52
N GLU A 10 2.04 6.21 25.81
CA GLU A 10 1.15 7.34 25.51
C GLU A 10 -0.08 6.90 24.70
N ARG A 11 0.08 5.95 23.78
CA ARG A 11 -1.03 5.38 23.00
C ARG A 11 -1.94 4.50 23.84
N ILE A 12 -1.38 3.70 24.75
CA ILE A 12 -2.13 2.88 25.72
C ILE A 12 -2.98 3.80 26.59
N ILE A 13 -2.37 4.82 27.21
CA ILE A 13 -3.09 5.80 28.05
C ILE A 13 -4.11 6.57 27.23
N LYS A 14 -3.75 7.07 26.05
CA LYS A 14 -4.66 7.83 25.18
C LYS A 14 -5.86 6.99 24.73
N GLY A 15 -5.63 5.72 24.42
CA GLY A 15 -6.66 4.75 24.07
C GLY A 15 -7.40 4.16 25.28
N ARG A 16 -6.96 4.53 26.50
CA ARG A 16 -7.45 4.02 27.79
C ARG A 16 -7.37 2.51 27.93
N HIS A 17 -6.42 1.87 27.24
CA HIS A 17 -6.22 0.42 27.25
C HIS A 17 -5.71 -0.13 28.60
N ASP A 18 -5.37 0.77 29.53
CA ASP A 18 -5.01 0.51 30.92
C ASP A 18 -6.23 0.29 31.84
N LEU A 19 -7.44 0.67 31.41
CA LEU A 19 -8.66 0.54 32.21
C LEU A 19 -9.13 -0.91 32.36
N GLU A 20 -9.85 -1.17 33.45
CA GLU A 20 -10.56 -2.44 33.62
C GLU A 20 -11.69 -2.60 32.57
N LYS A 21 -12.11 -3.84 32.32
CA LYS A 21 -13.12 -4.18 31.29
C LYS A 21 -14.34 -3.25 31.32
N MET A 22 -14.96 -3.06 32.49
CA MET A 22 -16.18 -2.27 32.62
C MET A 22 -15.92 -0.78 32.37
N GLU A 23 -14.83 -0.25 32.92
CA GLU A 23 -14.44 1.15 32.74
C GLU A 23 -14.07 1.46 31.27
N PHE A 24 -13.48 0.50 30.56
CA PHE A 24 -13.15 0.64 29.14
C PHE A 24 -14.40 0.72 28.27
N ILE A 25 -15.39 -0.14 28.51
CA ILE A 25 -16.66 -0.13 27.77
C ILE A 25 -17.37 1.20 27.98
N GLU A 26 -17.48 1.66 29.23
CA GLU A 26 -18.10 2.94 29.56
C GLU A 26 -17.35 4.11 28.92
N TYR A 27 -16.00 4.12 28.98
CA TYR A 27 -15.20 5.12 28.29
C TYR A 27 -15.51 5.18 26.78
N ARG A 28 -15.60 4.02 26.11
CA ARG A 28 -15.94 3.94 24.68
C ARG A 28 -17.35 4.48 24.40
N ARG A 29 -18.33 4.18 25.25
CA ARG A 29 -19.70 4.71 25.14
C ARG A 29 -19.77 6.23 25.27
N LEU A 30 -18.87 6.84 26.05
CA LEU A 30 -18.82 8.29 26.29
C LEU A 30 -18.12 9.10 25.20
N LEU A 31 -17.39 8.47 24.26
CA LEU A 31 -16.74 9.19 23.17
C LEU A 31 -17.78 9.89 22.29
N PRO A 32 -17.61 11.15 21.86
CA PRO A 32 -18.67 11.87 21.15
C PRO A 32 -18.89 11.36 19.71
N ASN A 33 -17.79 11.02 19.00
CA ASN A 33 -17.80 10.77 17.56
C ASN A 33 -17.15 9.42 17.17
N VAL A 34 -16.99 8.50 18.13
CA VAL A 34 -16.36 7.19 17.88
C VAL A 34 -17.33 6.10 18.32
N SER A 35 -17.66 5.17 17.41
CA SER A 35 -18.54 4.03 17.74
C SER A 35 -17.83 3.02 18.64
N LEU A 36 -18.60 2.13 19.28
CA LEU A 36 -18.08 0.96 19.99
C LEU A 36 -17.22 0.07 19.09
N ARG A 37 -17.56 -0.01 17.79
CA ARG A 37 -16.77 -0.71 16.76
C ARG A 37 -15.44 -0.01 16.43
N GLY A 38 -15.29 1.27 16.80
CA GLY A 38 -14.08 2.07 16.62
C GLY A 38 -14.06 2.93 15.35
N GLU A 39 -15.20 3.13 14.68
CA GLU A 39 -15.32 3.99 13.50
C GLU A 39 -15.48 5.45 13.92
N TYR A 40 -14.90 6.38 13.16
CA TYR A 40 -15.11 7.81 13.35
C TYR A 40 -16.36 8.24 12.58
N LEU A 41 -17.31 8.85 13.27
CA LEU A 41 -18.62 9.23 12.75
C LEU A 41 -18.75 10.76 12.74
N LYS A 42 -19.58 11.30 11.86
CA LYS A 42 -19.68 12.76 11.68
C LYS A 42 -20.47 13.44 12.78
N SER A 43 -21.32 12.70 13.48
CA SER A 43 -22.20 13.24 14.51
C SER A 43 -22.46 12.27 15.67
N TYR A 44 -22.90 12.82 16.81
CA TYR A 44 -23.32 12.02 17.96
C TYR A 44 -24.57 11.16 17.67
N GLY A 45 -25.45 11.63 16.78
CA GLY A 45 -26.61 10.86 16.33
C GLY A 45 -26.22 9.61 15.55
N GLU A 46 -25.31 9.75 14.59
CA GLU A 46 -24.70 8.60 13.88
C GLU A 46 -24.02 7.64 14.86
N LYS A 47 -23.35 8.16 15.89
CA LYS A 47 -22.75 7.31 16.92
C LYS A 47 -23.78 6.44 17.63
N LEU A 48 -24.89 7.00 18.06
CA LEU A 48 -25.92 6.23 18.76
C LEU A 48 -26.53 5.15 17.86
N ILE A 49 -26.69 5.43 16.56
CA ILE A 49 -27.12 4.44 15.57
C ILE A 49 -26.09 3.31 15.49
N ALA A 50 -24.82 3.64 15.26
CA ALA A 50 -23.73 2.68 15.12
C ALA A 50 -23.56 1.81 16.37
N ASP A 51 -23.67 2.40 17.56
CA ASP A 51 -23.58 1.69 18.85
C ASP A 51 -24.75 0.74 19.05
N PHE A 52 -25.98 1.18 18.74
CA PHE A 52 -27.16 0.31 18.85
C PHE A 52 -27.03 -0.91 17.94
N LEU A 53 -26.65 -0.68 16.66
CA LEU A 53 -26.47 -1.76 15.69
C LEU A 53 -25.37 -2.74 16.14
N PHE A 54 -24.27 -2.21 16.69
CA PHE A 54 -23.20 -3.04 17.23
C PHE A 54 -23.62 -3.85 18.46
N GLU A 55 -24.30 -3.23 19.43
CA GLU A 55 -24.77 -3.89 20.66
C GLU A 55 -25.86 -4.93 20.40
N HIS A 56 -26.53 -4.90 19.23
CA HIS A 56 -27.57 -5.86 18.85
C HIS A 56 -27.14 -6.87 17.77
N ASP A 57 -25.84 -6.97 17.50
CA ASP A 57 -25.24 -7.85 16.49
C ASP A 57 -25.80 -7.67 15.07
N ILE A 58 -26.08 -6.43 14.67
CA ILE A 58 -26.61 -6.10 13.35
C ILE A 58 -25.45 -5.66 12.45
N PRO A 59 -25.09 -6.41 11.40
CA PRO A 59 -24.03 -6.03 10.48
C PRO A 59 -24.44 -4.83 9.63
N TYR A 60 -23.56 -3.83 9.54
CA TYR A 60 -23.78 -2.64 8.72
C TYR A 60 -22.52 -2.20 7.99
N ASN A 61 -22.72 -1.41 6.94
CA ASN A 61 -21.69 -0.63 6.26
C ASN A 61 -21.93 0.86 6.48
N TYR A 62 -20.94 1.57 7.01
CA TYR A 62 -20.94 3.03 7.13
C TYR A 62 -20.40 3.67 5.83
N GLU A 63 -21.07 4.71 5.32
CA GLU A 63 -20.67 5.49 4.13
C GLU A 63 -20.30 4.64 2.89
N LYS A 64 -21.08 3.59 2.61
CA LYS A 64 -20.83 2.73 1.45
C LYS A 64 -21.06 3.50 0.14
N ASN A 65 -20.15 3.39 -0.82
CA ASN A 65 -20.35 3.98 -2.16
C ASN A 65 -21.58 3.37 -2.86
N TRP A 66 -22.48 4.24 -3.31
CA TRP A 66 -23.63 3.94 -4.16
C TRP A 66 -23.60 4.85 -5.38
N TRP A 67 -23.60 4.25 -6.56
CA TRP A 67 -23.62 5.00 -7.81
C TRP A 67 -25.05 5.34 -8.21
N TRP A 68 -25.40 6.62 -8.16
CA TRP A 68 -26.70 7.15 -8.57
C TRP A 68 -26.52 8.11 -9.75
N ARG A 69 -26.96 7.73 -10.96
CA ARG A 69 -26.90 8.58 -12.17
C ARG A 69 -25.53 9.24 -12.39
N SER A 70 -24.45 8.46 -12.25
CA SER A 70 -23.05 8.93 -12.37
C SER A 70 -22.52 9.78 -11.21
N ILE A 71 -23.31 10.00 -10.16
CA ILE A 71 -22.93 10.64 -8.90
C ILE A 71 -22.67 9.55 -7.86
N ASN A 72 -21.54 9.64 -7.15
CA ASN A 72 -21.26 8.74 -6.03
C ASN A 72 -21.93 9.29 -4.77
N TYR A 73 -23.02 8.66 -4.36
CA TYR A 73 -23.74 8.94 -3.12
C TYR A 73 -23.30 7.93 -2.05
N ARG A 74 -23.16 8.38 -0.80
CA ARG A 74 -22.78 7.53 0.33
C ARG A 74 -23.83 7.65 1.42
N PRO A 75 -24.77 6.69 1.54
CA PRO A 75 -25.68 6.69 2.67
C PRO A 75 -24.94 6.50 3.99
N ASP A 76 -25.47 7.08 5.08
CA ASP A 76 -24.80 7.01 6.39
C ASP A 76 -24.65 5.56 6.83
N PHE A 77 -25.73 4.77 6.86
CA PHE A 77 -25.66 3.34 7.16
C PHE A 77 -26.46 2.49 6.15
N THR A 78 -25.86 1.37 5.74
CA THR A 78 -26.51 0.33 4.93
C THR A 78 -26.57 -0.98 5.71
N ILE A 79 -27.76 -1.54 5.89
CA ILE A 79 -28.01 -2.82 6.57
C ILE A 79 -28.60 -3.79 5.56
N TYR A 80 -28.00 -4.98 5.43
CA TYR A 80 -28.47 -6.00 4.48
C TYR A 80 -29.42 -6.98 5.16
N CYS A 81 -30.63 -7.11 4.62
CA CYS A 81 -31.59 -8.13 5.04
C CYS A 81 -31.55 -9.37 4.12
N SER A 82 -31.20 -9.18 2.83
CA SER A 82 -30.90 -10.23 1.85
C SER A 82 -29.82 -9.77 0.86
N GLY A 83 -29.43 -10.62 -0.10
CA GLY A 83 -28.37 -10.28 -1.08
C GLY A 83 -28.61 -8.99 -1.89
N ASN A 84 -29.87 -8.66 -2.19
CA ASN A 84 -30.26 -7.48 -2.99
C ASN A 84 -31.29 -6.57 -2.31
N SER A 85 -31.63 -6.79 -1.03
CA SER A 85 -32.57 -5.95 -0.28
C SER A 85 -32.07 -5.62 1.12
N GLY A 86 -32.49 -4.48 1.65
CA GLY A 86 -32.02 -4.02 2.94
C GLY A 86 -32.62 -2.70 3.38
N LEU A 87 -31.98 -2.10 4.38
CA LEU A 87 -32.37 -0.84 4.98
C LEU A 87 -31.25 0.19 4.79
N ILE A 88 -31.66 1.41 4.50
CA ILE A 88 -30.81 2.59 4.50
C ILE A 88 -31.21 3.42 5.71
N VAL A 89 -30.26 3.72 6.58
CA VAL A 89 -30.50 4.61 7.72
C VAL A 89 -29.72 5.90 7.49
N GLU A 90 -30.44 7.02 7.43
CA GLU A 90 -29.88 8.36 7.25
C GLU A 90 -30.10 9.20 8.52
N TYR A 91 -29.06 9.93 8.93
CA TYR A 91 -29.15 10.90 10.00
C TYR A 91 -29.19 12.33 9.42
N PHE A 92 -30.37 12.92 9.39
CA PHE A 92 -30.57 14.29 8.91
C PHE A 92 -30.30 15.31 10.02
N GLY A 93 -29.03 15.65 10.19
CA GLY A 93 -28.55 16.52 11.28
C GLY A 93 -28.88 18.01 11.17
N LEU A 94 -29.36 18.49 10.02
CA LEU A 94 -29.71 19.90 9.76
C LEU A 94 -31.16 20.01 9.26
N SER A 95 -31.82 21.13 9.58
CA SER A 95 -33.16 21.44 9.08
C SER A 95 -33.32 22.95 8.90
N GLY A 96 -33.89 23.41 7.77
CA GLY A 96 -34.14 24.82 7.49
C GLY A 96 -33.06 25.53 6.67
N ASP A 97 -32.14 24.77 6.06
CA ASP A 97 -31.22 25.25 5.04
C ASP A 97 -31.76 24.83 3.65
N PRO A 98 -32.05 25.78 2.73
CA PRO A 98 -32.74 25.46 1.47
C PRO A 98 -32.02 24.43 0.60
N ASP A 99 -30.70 24.51 0.52
CA ASP A 99 -29.89 23.61 -0.33
C ASP A 99 -29.80 22.21 0.30
N TYR A 100 -29.68 22.12 1.63
CA TYR A 100 -29.70 20.85 2.37
C TYR A 100 -31.08 20.17 2.33
N ASP A 101 -32.15 20.94 2.44
CA ASP A 101 -33.53 20.45 2.42
C ASP A 101 -33.90 19.93 1.02
N GLU A 102 -33.43 20.59 -0.06
CA GLU A 102 -33.59 20.12 -1.44
C GLU A 102 -32.86 18.79 -1.69
N LEU A 103 -31.60 18.67 -1.25
CA LEU A 103 -30.82 17.42 -1.32
C LEU A 103 -31.48 16.28 -0.52
N THR A 104 -32.06 16.60 0.64
CA THR A 104 -32.78 15.63 1.47
C THR A 104 -34.05 15.13 0.77
N ALA A 105 -34.80 16.02 0.11
CA ALA A 105 -35.98 15.66 -0.66
C ALA A 105 -35.65 14.75 -1.85
N ASP A 106 -34.55 15.01 -2.56
CA ASP A 106 -34.07 14.17 -3.67
C ASP A 106 -33.70 12.76 -3.20
N LYS A 107 -33.00 12.65 -2.06
CA LYS A 107 -32.67 11.35 -1.44
C LYS A 107 -33.93 10.55 -1.07
N ARG A 108 -34.93 11.20 -0.47
CA ARG A 108 -36.21 10.56 -0.12
C ARG A 108 -36.89 9.98 -1.36
N LYS A 109 -36.97 10.78 -2.43
CA LYS A 109 -37.59 10.36 -3.68
C LYS A 109 -36.87 9.17 -4.31
N TYR A 110 -35.54 9.19 -4.30
CA TYR A 110 -34.74 8.09 -4.84
C TYR A 110 -35.00 6.74 -4.14
N TRP A 111 -35.05 6.74 -2.81
CA TRP A 111 -35.31 5.50 -2.06
C TRP A 111 -36.78 5.08 -2.06
N GLN A 112 -37.72 6.03 -2.16
CA GLN A 112 -39.15 5.72 -2.36
C GLN A 112 -39.41 5.01 -3.69
N ASP A 113 -38.67 5.34 -4.74
CA ASP A 113 -38.78 4.69 -6.05
C ASP A 113 -38.15 3.28 -6.07
N ASN A 114 -37.47 2.85 -4.99
CA ASN A 114 -36.73 1.59 -4.93
C ASN A 114 -37.42 0.54 -4.06
N ASN A 115 -38.18 -0.36 -4.69
CA ASN A 115 -38.99 -1.38 -4.00
C ASN A 115 -38.21 -2.42 -3.17
N SER A 116 -36.87 -2.45 -3.26
CA SER A 116 -36.02 -3.42 -2.54
C SER A 116 -35.29 -2.81 -1.32
N TRP A 117 -35.39 -1.50 -1.11
CA TRP A 117 -34.64 -0.78 -0.08
C TRP A 117 -35.54 0.19 0.68
N ASN A 118 -35.61 0.03 2.00
CA ASN A 118 -36.42 0.90 2.86
C ASN A 118 -35.53 1.97 3.51
N LEU A 119 -35.96 3.23 3.47
CA LEU A 119 -35.29 4.35 4.13
C LEU A 119 -35.83 4.55 5.55
N ILE A 120 -34.94 4.57 6.53
CA ILE A 120 -35.21 4.98 7.91
C ILE A 120 -34.54 6.34 8.12
N GLU A 121 -35.33 7.33 8.49
CA GLU A 121 -34.88 8.70 8.74
C GLU A 121 -34.74 8.93 10.24
N ILE A 122 -33.62 9.49 10.66
CA ILE A 122 -33.36 9.85 12.06
C ILE A 122 -32.97 11.32 12.12
N THR A 123 -33.55 12.05 13.06
CA THR A 123 -33.33 13.49 13.23
C THR A 123 -32.80 13.81 14.62
N PRO A 124 -32.26 15.02 14.84
CA PRO A 124 -31.84 15.48 16.17
C PRO A 124 -32.94 15.41 17.24
N LYS A 125 -34.23 15.49 16.86
CA LYS A 125 -35.36 15.38 17.80
C LYS A 125 -35.51 13.96 18.36
N ASP A 126 -35.20 12.95 17.56
CA ASP A 126 -35.29 11.55 17.97
C ASP A 126 -34.18 11.18 18.96
N VAL A 127 -33.04 11.86 18.86
CA VAL A 127 -31.85 11.65 19.69
C VAL A 127 -31.85 12.51 20.96
N SER A 128 -32.52 13.66 20.96
CA SER A 128 -32.49 14.62 22.09
C SER A 128 -33.18 14.12 23.36
N LEU A 129 -34.01 13.08 23.27
CA LEU A 129 -34.72 12.46 24.38
C LEU A 129 -33.87 11.49 25.21
N GLY A 130 -32.59 11.31 24.84
CA GLY A 130 -31.63 10.48 25.57
C GLY A 130 -31.46 9.08 24.99
N ARG A 131 -30.36 8.43 25.37
CA ARG A 131 -29.91 7.14 24.80
C ARG A 131 -30.97 6.04 24.92
N ASP A 132 -31.53 5.84 26.11
CA ASP A 132 -32.44 4.72 26.37
C ASP A 132 -33.76 4.84 25.61
N TYR A 133 -34.26 6.08 25.48
CA TYR A 133 -35.46 6.37 24.70
C TYR A 133 -35.21 6.14 23.21
N PHE A 134 -34.13 6.70 22.67
CA PHE A 134 -33.74 6.51 21.28
C PHE A 134 -33.49 5.03 20.94
N PHE A 135 -32.85 4.27 21.84
CA PHE A 135 -32.59 2.85 21.61
C PHE A 135 -33.89 2.04 21.57
N SER A 136 -34.87 2.41 22.40
CA SER A 136 -36.18 1.76 22.41
C SER A 136 -36.96 2.05 21.12
N SER A 137 -36.99 3.31 20.67
CA SER A 137 -37.68 3.69 19.44
C SER A 137 -37.00 3.14 18.19
N PHE A 138 -35.67 3.19 18.13
CA PHE A 138 -34.89 2.68 17.00
C PHE A 138 -35.00 1.15 16.88
N LYS A 139 -35.05 0.43 18.01
CA LYS A 139 -35.34 -1.01 18.03
C LYS A 139 -36.70 -1.32 17.40
N GLN A 140 -37.73 -0.55 17.74
CA GLN A 140 -39.06 -0.72 17.18
C GLN A 140 -39.04 -0.51 15.66
N LEU A 141 -38.44 0.58 15.18
CA LEU A 141 -38.32 0.89 13.74
C LEU A 141 -37.61 -0.23 12.95
N LEU A 142 -36.52 -0.77 13.50
CA LEU A 142 -35.79 -1.89 12.88
C LEU A 142 -36.62 -3.17 12.85
N THR A 143 -37.35 -3.46 13.94
CA THR A 143 -38.20 -4.67 14.04
C THR A 143 -39.39 -4.60 13.09
N GLU A 144 -40.02 -3.44 12.95
CA GLU A 144 -41.10 -3.19 11.97
C GLU A 144 -40.63 -3.38 10.53
N ASN A 145 -39.35 -3.13 10.27
CA ASN A 145 -38.69 -3.36 8.98
C ASN A 145 -38.04 -4.76 8.85
N GLY A 146 -38.37 -5.69 9.74
CA GLY A 146 -37.97 -7.10 9.64
C GLY A 146 -36.55 -7.42 10.10
N VAL A 147 -35.84 -6.50 10.75
CA VAL A 147 -34.52 -6.76 11.36
C VAL A 147 -34.69 -7.33 12.76
N ARG A 148 -34.02 -8.44 13.05
CA ARG A 148 -33.98 -9.02 14.39
C ARG A 148 -32.86 -8.38 15.21
N CYS A 149 -33.20 -7.86 16.38
CA CYS A 149 -32.25 -7.20 17.27
C CYS A 149 -31.96 -8.12 18.48
N PHE A 150 -30.77 -8.71 18.55
CA PHE A 150 -30.34 -9.58 19.66
C PHE A 150 -29.31 -8.88 20.54
N PRO A 151 -29.64 -8.47 21.78
CA PRO A 151 -28.70 -7.74 22.62
C PRO A 151 -27.52 -8.65 23.01
N LEU A 152 -26.31 -8.13 22.81
CA LEU A 152 -25.07 -8.76 23.25
C LEU A 152 -24.87 -8.51 24.75
N SER A 153 -24.29 -9.50 25.43
CA SER A 153 -23.80 -9.34 26.80
C SER A 153 -22.57 -8.42 26.85
N GLU A 154 -22.31 -7.81 28.00
CA GLU A 154 -21.10 -7.01 28.24
C GLU A 154 -19.80 -7.82 28.01
N GLU A 155 -19.85 -9.14 28.18
CA GLU A 155 -18.74 -10.03 27.87
C GLU A 155 -18.52 -10.22 26.37
N GLU A 156 -19.57 -10.35 25.58
CA GLU A 156 -19.49 -10.43 24.12
C GLU A 156 -19.05 -9.09 23.52
N ILE A 157 -19.61 -7.97 24.01
CA ILE A 157 -19.19 -6.61 23.63
C ILE A 157 -17.70 -6.44 23.92
N TRP A 158 -17.27 -6.75 25.15
CA TRP A 158 -15.85 -6.73 25.49
C TRP A 158 -15.02 -7.59 24.55
N ASN A 159 -15.40 -8.83 24.30
CA ASN A 159 -14.64 -9.72 23.44
C ASN A 159 -14.50 -9.22 21.99
N ARG A 160 -15.46 -8.40 21.51
CA ARG A 160 -15.42 -7.76 20.20
C ARG A 160 -14.61 -6.46 20.18
N ILE A 161 -14.61 -5.67 21.28
CA ILE A 161 -13.92 -4.38 21.35
C ILE A 161 -12.55 -4.44 22.03
N LYS A 162 -12.20 -5.54 22.72
CA LYS A 162 -10.96 -5.74 23.48
C LYS A 162 -9.69 -5.73 22.63
N GLY A 163 -9.80 -5.50 21.33
CA GLY A 163 -8.66 -5.33 20.44
C GLY A 163 -7.72 -4.30 21.06
N ARG A 164 -6.59 -4.77 21.59
CA ARG A 164 -5.52 -3.91 22.10
C ARG A 164 -4.85 -3.29 20.89
N ALA A 165 -4.39 -2.05 21.03
CA ALA A 165 -3.45 -1.52 20.05
C ALA A 165 -2.24 -2.47 20.02
N ILE A 166 -2.01 -3.14 18.89
CA ILE A 166 -0.73 -3.79 18.64
C ILE A 166 0.27 -2.64 18.56
N ASP A 167 1.08 -2.53 19.60
CA ASP A 167 2.07 -1.49 19.77
C ASP A 167 3.46 -2.04 19.44
N ARG A 168 4.45 -1.14 19.38
CA ARG A 168 5.80 -1.52 18.95
C ARG A 168 6.41 -2.50 19.93
N PHE A 169 6.18 -2.35 21.24
CA PHE A 169 6.62 -3.32 22.25
C PHE A 169 6.05 -4.72 21.98
N THR A 170 4.75 -4.82 21.74
CA THR A 170 4.08 -6.09 21.45
C THR A 170 4.64 -6.72 20.17
N GLU A 171 4.82 -5.95 19.10
CA GLU A 171 5.42 -6.43 17.85
C GLU A 171 6.83 -6.99 18.07
N VAL A 172 7.65 -6.28 18.83
CA VAL A 172 9.03 -6.69 19.16
C VAL A 172 9.04 -7.94 20.04
N SER A 173 8.21 -8.01 21.07
CA SER A 173 8.12 -9.18 21.96
C SER A 173 7.62 -10.41 21.22
N VAL A 174 6.63 -10.29 20.34
CA VAL A 174 6.16 -11.39 19.50
C VAL A 174 7.27 -11.86 18.55
N GLY A 175 7.96 -10.94 17.88
CA GLY A 175 9.08 -11.28 17.01
C GLY A 175 10.24 -11.96 17.76
N PHE A 176 10.54 -11.51 18.97
CA PHE A 176 11.54 -12.11 19.84
C PHE A 176 11.17 -13.54 20.24
N ILE A 177 9.93 -13.76 20.69
CA ILE A 177 9.41 -15.09 21.05
C ILE A 177 9.43 -16.03 19.84
N GLN A 178 8.97 -15.57 18.68
CA GLN A 178 9.03 -16.35 17.43
C GLN A 178 10.47 -16.73 17.08
N ARG A 179 11.43 -15.83 17.30
CA ARG A 179 12.85 -16.12 17.08
C ARG A 179 13.38 -17.17 18.06
N CYS A 180 12.98 -17.12 19.34
CA CYS A 180 13.29 -18.18 20.30
C CYS A 180 12.74 -19.55 19.85
N ARG A 181 11.49 -19.59 19.38
CA ARG A 181 10.87 -20.82 18.82
C ARG A 181 11.64 -21.30 17.59
N LYS A 182 12.04 -20.41 16.70
CA LYS A 182 12.83 -20.75 15.48
C LYS A 182 14.27 -21.17 15.74
N LEU A 183 14.78 -20.94 16.94
CA LEU A 183 16.07 -21.47 17.38
C LEU A 183 15.90 -22.71 18.27
N SER A 184 14.66 -23.12 18.52
CA SER A 184 14.28 -24.16 19.47
C SER A 184 14.88 -23.95 20.85
N LEU A 185 14.95 -22.70 21.32
CA LEU A 185 15.53 -22.37 22.62
C LEU A 185 14.57 -22.74 23.75
N THR A 186 15.06 -23.45 24.76
CA THR A 186 14.35 -23.59 26.03
C THR A 186 14.47 -22.32 26.88
N PRO A 187 13.58 -22.07 27.85
CA PRO A 187 13.73 -20.95 28.79
C PRO A 187 15.09 -20.94 29.51
N ASP A 188 15.64 -22.12 29.82
CA ASP A 188 16.97 -22.25 30.44
C ASP A 188 18.09 -21.87 29.47
N GLN A 189 18.03 -22.33 28.22
CA GLN A 189 19.01 -21.96 27.19
C GLN A 189 18.97 -20.45 26.91
N LEU A 190 17.78 -19.85 26.86
CA LEU A 190 17.64 -18.40 26.74
C LEU A 190 18.25 -17.68 27.95
N SER A 191 18.01 -18.17 29.17
CA SER A 191 18.61 -17.63 30.40
C SER A 191 20.14 -17.66 30.36
N SER A 192 20.72 -18.78 29.93
CA SER A 192 22.18 -18.91 29.76
C SER A 192 22.72 -17.97 28.68
N LEU A 193 22.00 -17.83 27.57
CA LEU A 193 22.37 -16.92 26.48
C LEU A 193 22.39 -15.46 26.95
N ILE A 194 21.35 -15.03 27.68
CA ILE A 194 21.28 -13.66 28.25
C ILE A 194 22.44 -13.43 29.22
N LYS A 195 22.75 -14.38 30.11
CA LYS A 195 23.84 -14.28 31.09
C LYS A 195 25.24 -14.23 30.45
N SER A 196 25.39 -14.76 29.24
CA SER A 196 26.67 -14.75 28.52
C SER A 196 27.01 -13.40 27.87
N GLN A 197 26.06 -12.46 27.85
CA GLN A 197 26.26 -11.14 27.25
C GLN A 197 26.89 -10.17 28.26
N ASN A 198 27.98 -9.52 27.85
CA ASN A 198 28.74 -8.61 28.74
C ASN A 198 28.42 -7.13 28.51
N ASP A 199 27.89 -6.75 27.33
CA ASP A 199 27.73 -5.35 26.90
C ASP A 199 26.26 -4.99 26.58
N LEU A 200 25.35 -5.29 27.51
CA LEU A 200 23.93 -4.93 27.37
C LEU A 200 23.68 -3.50 27.90
N SER A 201 22.91 -2.71 27.17
CA SER A 201 22.37 -1.46 27.69
C SER A 201 21.26 -1.73 28.71
N SER A 202 21.01 -0.77 29.60
CA SER A 202 19.91 -0.86 30.58
C SER A 202 18.53 -1.11 29.94
N VAL A 203 18.32 -0.63 28.71
CA VAL A 203 17.06 -0.87 27.97
C VAL A 203 16.98 -2.32 27.50
N GLU A 204 18.06 -2.89 26.98
CA GLU A 204 18.13 -4.29 26.56
C GLU A 204 17.94 -5.24 27.75
N GLU A 205 18.62 -5.01 28.87
CA GLU A 205 18.48 -5.85 30.06
C GLU A 205 17.03 -5.91 30.56
N GLN A 206 16.37 -4.75 30.65
CA GLN A 206 14.97 -4.66 31.07
C GLN A 206 14.04 -5.36 30.08
N PHE A 207 14.26 -5.18 28.77
CA PHE A 207 13.46 -5.86 27.74
C PHE A 207 13.63 -7.38 27.84
N LEU A 208 14.87 -7.87 27.90
CA LEU A 208 15.20 -9.29 27.92
C LEU A 208 14.60 -10.00 29.13
N LYS A 209 14.61 -9.35 30.30
CA LYS A 209 13.94 -9.88 31.49
C LYS A 209 12.44 -10.10 31.26
N VAL A 210 11.76 -9.08 30.74
CA VAL A 210 10.32 -9.19 30.45
C VAL A 210 10.06 -10.21 29.33
N ALA A 211 10.88 -10.23 28.29
CA ALA A 211 10.75 -11.15 27.17
C ALA A 211 10.95 -12.62 27.60
N GLN A 212 11.85 -12.88 28.55
CA GLN A 212 12.06 -14.21 29.14
C GLN A 212 10.83 -14.68 29.93
N ASP A 213 10.27 -13.82 30.77
CA ASP A 213 9.06 -14.12 31.53
C ASP A 213 7.88 -14.38 30.58
N LEU A 214 7.72 -13.55 29.55
CA LEU A 214 6.69 -13.72 28.51
C LEU A 214 6.90 -15.02 27.72
N TYR A 215 8.13 -15.36 27.36
CA TYR A 215 8.42 -16.58 26.62
C TYR A 215 8.07 -17.84 27.43
N THR A 216 8.40 -17.83 28.72
CA THR A 216 8.08 -18.93 29.64
C THR A 216 6.56 -19.09 29.78
N ALA A 217 5.85 -18.00 30.08
CA ALA A 217 4.40 -18.01 30.20
C ALA A 217 3.70 -18.41 28.89
N TYR A 218 4.27 -18.05 27.73
CA TYR A 218 3.76 -18.44 26.42
C TYR A 218 3.83 -19.96 26.22
N LEU A 219 4.98 -20.58 26.50
CA LEU A 219 5.15 -22.03 26.40
C LEU A 219 4.28 -22.79 27.40
N GLU A 220 4.18 -22.30 28.64
CA GLU A 220 3.30 -22.88 29.67
C GLU A 220 1.83 -22.85 29.23
N ARG A 221 1.39 -21.76 28.59
CA ARG A 221 0.04 -21.64 28.05
C ARG A 221 -0.21 -22.62 26.90
N LEU A 222 0.71 -22.76 25.95
CA LEU A 222 0.59 -23.74 24.86
C LEU A 222 0.44 -25.15 25.43
N ASN A 223 1.28 -25.51 26.40
CA ASN A 223 1.22 -26.81 27.07
C ASN A 223 -0.11 -27.01 27.83
N ALA A 224 -0.56 -26.02 28.61
CA ALA A 224 -1.79 -26.11 29.41
C ALA A 224 -3.06 -26.22 28.56
N THR A 225 -3.05 -25.69 27.34
CA THR A 225 -4.21 -25.71 26.42
C THR A 225 -4.16 -26.86 25.42
N GLY A 226 -3.01 -27.54 25.29
CA GLY A 226 -2.78 -28.53 24.23
C GLY A 226 -2.70 -27.91 22.83
N GLU A 227 -2.53 -26.58 22.74
CA GLU A 227 -2.34 -25.84 21.50
C GLU A 227 -0.86 -25.87 21.07
N GLU A 228 -0.59 -25.50 19.82
CA GLU A 228 0.77 -25.41 19.31
C GLU A 228 0.89 -24.30 18.25
N ASP A 229 2.07 -23.69 18.14
CA ASP A 229 2.40 -22.74 17.08
C ASP A 229 3.05 -23.43 15.87
N PHE A 230 3.17 -22.72 14.74
CA PHE A 230 3.72 -23.32 13.51
C PHE A 230 5.15 -23.85 13.67
N ASP A 231 6.00 -23.13 14.41
CA ASP A 231 7.38 -23.53 14.64
C ASP A 231 7.46 -24.76 15.56
N GLY A 232 6.59 -24.84 16.56
CA GLY A 232 6.46 -25.96 17.48
C GLY A 232 5.94 -27.23 16.83
N LEU A 233 5.02 -27.11 15.87
CA LEU A 233 4.61 -28.26 15.04
C LEU A 233 5.81 -28.87 14.30
N MET A 234 6.70 -28.04 13.75
CA MET A 234 7.92 -28.50 13.11
C MET A 234 8.92 -29.11 14.10
N GLN A 235 9.09 -28.51 15.29
CA GLN A 235 9.94 -29.07 16.35
C GLN A 235 9.46 -30.45 16.77
N ARG A 236 8.16 -30.60 17.04
CA ARG A 236 7.53 -31.87 17.41
C ARG A 236 7.64 -32.90 16.30
N ALA A 237 7.45 -32.50 15.04
CA ALA A 237 7.64 -33.40 13.91
C ALA A 237 9.09 -33.92 13.84
N ALA A 238 10.07 -33.02 13.94
CA ALA A 238 11.49 -33.42 13.95
C ALA A 238 11.83 -34.34 15.13
N GLN A 239 11.29 -34.05 16.32
CA GLN A 239 11.47 -34.90 17.50
C GLN A 239 10.85 -36.29 17.29
N ASN A 240 9.57 -36.36 16.93
CA ASN A 240 8.86 -37.63 16.74
C ASN A 240 9.55 -38.53 15.72
N ILE A 241 9.98 -37.96 14.58
CA ILE A 241 10.71 -38.69 13.54
C ILE A 241 12.06 -39.15 14.07
N GLY A 242 12.77 -38.30 14.82
CA GLY A 242 14.04 -38.65 15.46
C GLY A 242 13.91 -39.81 16.46
N GLU A 243 12.77 -39.93 17.14
CA GLU A 243 12.43 -41.01 18.06
C GLU A 243 11.98 -42.32 17.37
N GLY A 244 11.93 -42.35 16.04
CA GLY A 244 11.60 -43.55 15.26
C GLY A 244 10.20 -43.56 14.62
N HIS A 245 9.36 -42.55 14.92
CA HIS A 245 8.01 -42.45 14.37
C HIS A 245 8.06 -41.92 12.93
N SER A 246 8.27 -42.84 12.00
CA SER A 246 8.48 -42.58 10.56
C SER A 246 7.24 -42.82 9.70
N VAL A 247 6.25 -43.56 10.24
CA VAL A 247 4.96 -43.81 9.60
C VAL A 247 4.02 -42.64 9.86
N PHE A 248 3.34 -42.16 8.81
CA PHE A 248 2.29 -41.15 8.92
C PHE A 248 0.99 -41.66 8.29
N GLU A 249 -0.12 -41.27 8.91
CA GLU A 249 -1.47 -41.54 8.40
C GLU A 249 -2.22 -40.21 8.25
N ARG A 250 -2.70 -39.95 7.04
CA ARG A 250 -3.59 -38.84 6.70
C ARG A 250 -4.92 -39.41 6.18
N LYS A 251 -5.95 -38.58 6.14
CA LYS A 251 -7.30 -38.99 5.69
C LYS A 251 -7.34 -39.68 4.33
N SER A 252 -6.40 -39.37 3.44
CA SER A 252 -6.38 -39.86 2.06
C SER A 252 -5.15 -40.71 1.72
N GLU A 253 -4.12 -40.73 2.58
CA GLU A 253 -2.82 -41.34 2.27
C GLU A 253 -2.13 -41.79 3.55
N ASN A 254 -1.44 -42.92 3.50
CA ASN A 254 -0.47 -43.34 4.49
C ASN A 254 0.89 -43.53 3.82
N GLY A 255 1.96 -43.51 4.61
CA GLY A 255 3.30 -43.72 4.08
C GLY A 255 4.33 -43.81 5.19
N ASP A 256 5.52 -44.26 4.82
CA ASP A 256 6.68 -44.30 5.69
C ASP A 256 7.78 -43.40 5.10
N LEU A 257 8.34 -42.52 5.94
CA LEU A 257 9.49 -41.70 5.57
C LEU A 257 10.72 -42.54 5.17
N LYS A 258 10.76 -43.82 5.59
CA LYS A 258 11.78 -44.80 5.19
C LYS A 258 11.72 -45.19 3.72
N ASP A 259 10.58 -45.00 3.07
CA ASP A 259 10.39 -45.37 1.66
C ASP A 259 10.72 -44.21 0.71
N ILE A 260 11.07 -43.03 1.24
CA ILE A 260 11.40 -41.86 0.42
C ILE A 260 12.80 -42.02 -0.17
N HIS A 261 12.90 -42.07 -1.49
CA HIS A 261 14.20 -42.12 -2.19
C HIS A 261 14.80 -40.73 -2.45
N TYR A 262 13.96 -39.75 -2.79
CA TYR A 262 14.43 -38.43 -3.23
C TYR A 262 13.68 -37.32 -2.50
N MET A 263 14.41 -36.30 -2.07
CA MET A 263 13.86 -35.10 -1.47
C MET A 263 14.36 -33.85 -2.20
N PHE A 264 13.41 -33.09 -2.73
CA PHE A 264 13.67 -31.84 -3.45
C PHE A 264 13.44 -30.66 -2.51
N ILE A 265 14.44 -29.81 -2.37
CA ILE A 265 14.41 -28.61 -1.52
C ILE A 265 14.68 -27.41 -2.40
N ASP A 266 13.63 -26.65 -2.71
CA ASP A 266 13.75 -25.38 -3.43
C ASP A 266 13.97 -24.22 -2.44
N GLU A 267 14.47 -23.08 -2.92
CA GLU A 267 14.78 -21.88 -2.13
C GLU A 267 15.67 -22.18 -0.89
N TYR A 268 16.69 -23.01 -1.05
CA TYR A 268 17.59 -23.47 0.01
C TYR A 268 18.35 -22.33 0.74
N GLN A 269 18.38 -21.12 0.18
CA GLN A 269 18.90 -19.95 0.91
C GLN A 269 17.99 -19.49 2.06
N ASP A 270 16.72 -19.88 2.05
CA ASP A 270 15.74 -19.57 3.11
C ASP A 270 15.73 -20.64 4.22
N PHE A 271 16.70 -21.55 4.21
CA PHE A 271 16.77 -22.66 5.16
C PHE A 271 17.02 -22.20 6.60
N SER A 272 16.33 -22.82 7.56
CA SER A 272 16.44 -22.51 8.99
C SER A 272 16.99 -23.70 9.78
N ASP A 273 17.33 -23.47 11.05
CA ASP A 273 17.79 -24.52 11.95
C ASP A 273 16.73 -25.61 12.19
N LEU A 274 15.44 -25.23 12.27
CA LEU A 274 14.33 -26.19 12.39
C LEU A 274 14.24 -27.10 11.16
N PHE A 275 14.37 -26.53 9.95
CA PHE A 275 14.39 -27.34 8.73
C PHE A 275 15.56 -28.31 8.73
N LEU A 276 16.76 -27.87 9.15
CA LEU A 276 17.91 -28.76 9.26
C LEU A 276 17.65 -29.91 10.25
N LYS A 277 17.07 -29.62 11.42
CA LYS A 277 16.70 -30.65 12.41
C LYS A 277 15.72 -31.66 11.83
N LEU A 278 14.72 -31.20 11.08
CA LEU A 278 13.75 -32.07 10.42
C LEU A 278 14.42 -32.99 9.38
N ILE A 279 15.26 -32.44 8.50
CA ILE A 279 15.96 -33.25 7.49
C ILE A 279 16.91 -34.25 8.16
N LYS A 280 17.63 -33.85 9.21
CA LYS A 280 18.47 -34.77 9.99
C LYS A 280 17.65 -35.88 10.62
N ALA A 281 16.49 -35.58 11.20
CA ALA A 281 15.60 -36.58 11.76
C ALA A 281 15.13 -37.60 10.70
N ILE A 282 14.75 -37.13 9.51
CA ILE A 282 14.38 -38.01 8.39
C ILE A 282 15.56 -38.89 7.99
N ARG A 283 16.77 -38.32 7.84
CA ARG A 283 17.99 -39.08 7.48
C ARG A 283 18.42 -40.08 8.55
N LEU A 284 18.08 -39.85 9.82
CA LEU A 284 18.29 -40.84 10.88
C LEU A 284 17.39 -42.08 10.70
N GLN A 285 16.21 -41.91 10.13
CA GLN A 285 15.30 -43.02 9.82
C GLN A 285 15.60 -43.67 8.47
N ASN A 286 16.16 -42.90 7.53
CA ASN A 286 16.45 -43.32 6.17
C ASN A 286 17.78 -42.71 5.69
N ASP A 287 18.87 -43.48 5.76
CA ASP A 287 20.19 -43.00 5.37
C ASP A 287 20.42 -43.00 3.85
N GLN A 288 19.52 -43.62 3.08
CA GLN A 288 19.58 -43.72 1.61
C GLN A 288 18.87 -42.57 0.88
N VAL A 289 18.15 -41.71 1.59
CA VAL A 289 17.44 -40.59 0.95
C VAL A 289 18.42 -39.60 0.31
N GLU A 290 18.25 -39.34 -0.97
CA GLU A 290 19.06 -38.38 -1.73
C GLU A 290 18.42 -36.99 -1.71
N LEU A 291 19.25 -35.97 -1.46
CA LEU A 291 18.82 -34.57 -1.43
C LEU A 291 19.17 -33.86 -2.72
N PHE A 292 18.20 -33.16 -3.30
CA PHE A 292 18.40 -32.22 -4.40
C PHE A 292 17.97 -30.82 -3.97
N CYS A 293 18.95 -29.94 -3.74
CA CYS A 293 18.70 -28.58 -3.24
C CYS A 293 18.99 -27.54 -4.31
N VAL A 294 18.12 -26.52 -4.42
CA VAL A 294 18.29 -25.35 -5.30
C VAL A 294 18.17 -24.09 -4.45
N GLY A 295 19.02 -23.09 -4.68
CA GLY A 295 18.90 -21.80 -4.00
C GLY A 295 19.77 -20.71 -4.64
N ASP A 296 19.59 -19.47 -4.16
CA ASP A 296 20.29 -18.27 -4.62
C ASP A 296 20.59 -17.36 -3.41
N ASP A 297 21.86 -17.27 -3.02
CA ASP A 297 22.29 -16.49 -1.85
C ASP A 297 22.02 -15.00 -2.00
N TRP A 298 22.02 -14.45 -3.23
CA TRP A 298 21.68 -13.05 -3.49
C TRP A 298 20.18 -12.77 -3.27
N GLN A 299 19.35 -13.81 -3.15
CA GLN A 299 17.92 -13.72 -2.82
C GLN A 299 17.57 -14.16 -1.39
N ALA A 300 18.57 -14.30 -0.51
CA ALA A 300 18.37 -14.64 0.89
C ALA A 300 17.92 -13.42 1.72
N ILE A 301 16.63 -13.16 1.72
CA ILE A 301 16.00 -11.97 2.33
C ILE A 301 15.05 -12.30 3.47
N ASN A 302 15.02 -13.57 3.89
CA ASN A 302 14.06 -14.11 4.84
C ASN A 302 14.68 -14.37 6.23
N GLY A 303 15.80 -13.72 6.57
CA GLY A 303 16.47 -13.88 7.88
C GLY A 303 15.59 -13.46 9.05
N PHE A 304 14.73 -12.44 8.88
CA PHE A 304 13.69 -12.10 9.86
C PHE A 304 12.72 -13.26 10.15
N SER A 305 12.59 -14.21 9.22
CA SER A 305 11.77 -15.41 9.37
C SER A 305 12.56 -16.62 9.88
N GLY A 306 13.82 -16.45 10.30
CA GLY A 306 14.67 -17.48 10.90
C GLY A 306 15.58 -18.22 9.91
N SER A 307 15.60 -17.83 8.65
CA SER A 307 16.54 -18.35 7.65
C SER A 307 17.97 -17.93 7.99
N ASP A 308 18.95 -18.80 7.75
CA ASP A 308 20.36 -18.52 8.00
C ASP A 308 21.24 -18.98 6.83
N LEU A 309 21.86 -18.00 6.16
CA LEU A 309 22.76 -18.22 5.03
C LEU A 309 23.95 -19.14 5.36
N LYS A 310 24.28 -19.37 6.63
CA LYS A 310 25.33 -20.34 7.00
C LYS A 310 25.03 -21.74 6.48
N PHE A 311 23.75 -22.14 6.38
CA PHE A 311 23.36 -23.46 5.87
C PHE A 311 23.62 -23.56 4.37
N TYR A 312 23.30 -22.49 3.64
CA TYR A 312 23.63 -22.35 2.22
C TYR A 312 25.15 -22.41 2.00
N ASN A 313 25.91 -21.57 2.70
CA ASN A 313 27.36 -21.42 2.52
C ASN A 313 28.16 -22.66 2.95
N ASN A 314 27.64 -23.45 3.90
CA ASN A 314 28.34 -24.62 4.45
C ASN A 314 27.64 -25.94 4.09
N PHE A 315 26.96 -26.01 2.94
CA PHE A 315 26.18 -27.18 2.52
C PHE A 315 26.92 -28.52 2.71
N LYS A 316 28.18 -28.60 2.23
CA LYS A 316 29.03 -29.80 2.33
C LYS A 316 29.29 -30.27 3.77
N GLN A 317 29.29 -29.35 4.74
CA GLN A 317 29.49 -29.70 6.15
C GLN A 317 28.24 -30.36 6.76
N TYR A 318 27.06 -29.96 6.30
CA TYR A 318 25.78 -30.50 6.78
C TYR A 318 25.36 -31.75 6.00
N PHE A 319 25.67 -31.81 4.71
CA PHE A 319 25.27 -32.86 3.79
C PHE A 319 26.49 -33.35 2.99
N SER A 320 27.06 -34.47 3.44
CA SER A 320 28.16 -35.16 2.78
C SER A 320 27.80 -36.63 2.55
N PRO A 321 28.20 -37.23 1.41
CA PRO A 321 28.85 -36.60 0.25
C PRO A 321 27.90 -35.69 -0.54
N SER A 322 28.44 -34.68 -1.24
CA SER A 322 27.63 -33.76 -2.06
C SER A 322 28.38 -33.17 -3.25
N ARG A 323 27.62 -32.71 -4.25
CA ARG A 323 28.12 -32.05 -5.46
C ARG A 323 27.38 -30.74 -5.67
N GLU A 324 28.11 -29.68 -5.97
CA GLU A 324 27.57 -28.35 -6.28
C GLU A 324 27.66 -28.08 -7.79
N LEU A 325 26.62 -27.47 -8.34
CA LEU A 325 26.51 -27.07 -9.74
C LEU A 325 26.00 -25.62 -9.80
N TYR A 326 26.47 -24.84 -10.77
CA TYR A 326 26.13 -23.42 -10.90
C TYR A 326 25.38 -23.14 -12.20
N ILE A 327 24.31 -22.34 -12.10
CA ILE A 327 23.57 -21.81 -13.25
C ILE A 327 23.77 -20.30 -13.26
N SER A 328 24.71 -19.81 -14.06
CA SER A 328 25.02 -18.36 -14.13
C SER A 328 24.16 -17.59 -15.12
N THR A 329 23.35 -18.28 -15.94
CA THR A 329 22.60 -17.65 -17.02
C THR A 329 21.20 -17.22 -16.56
N ASN A 330 20.93 -15.92 -16.61
CA ASN A 330 19.64 -15.30 -16.33
C ASN A 330 18.79 -15.22 -17.61
N TYR A 331 17.65 -15.89 -17.58
CA TYR A 331 16.65 -15.90 -18.67
C TYR A 331 15.50 -14.91 -18.44
N ARG A 332 15.40 -14.34 -17.24
CA ARG A 332 14.28 -13.51 -16.79
C ARG A 332 14.37 -12.07 -17.30
N SER A 333 15.50 -11.43 -17.05
CA SER A 333 15.66 -9.98 -17.17
C SER A 333 16.55 -9.60 -18.35
N SER A 334 16.31 -8.40 -18.88
CA SER A 334 17.10 -7.81 -19.98
C SER A 334 18.51 -7.40 -19.54
N LYS A 335 19.42 -7.20 -20.50
CA LYS A 335 20.87 -7.03 -20.24
C LYS A 335 21.18 -5.92 -19.25
N SER A 336 20.54 -4.76 -19.39
CA SER A 336 20.79 -3.60 -18.53
C SER A 336 20.40 -3.88 -17.08
N ILE A 337 19.29 -4.60 -16.86
CA ILE A 337 18.78 -4.94 -15.52
C ILE A 337 19.71 -5.95 -14.83
N VAL A 338 20.16 -6.99 -15.55
CA VAL A 338 21.12 -7.96 -15.00
C VAL A 338 22.45 -7.26 -14.67
N ALA A 339 22.94 -6.40 -15.56
CA ALA A 339 24.15 -5.62 -15.32
C ALA A 339 24.02 -4.73 -14.07
N LEU A 340 22.88 -4.05 -13.91
CA LEU A 340 22.60 -3.22 -12.73
C LEU A 340 22.64 -4.04 -11.43
N GLY A 341 22.04 -5.23 -11.43
CA GLY A 341 22.07 -6.17 -10.30
C GLY A 341 23.51 -6.60 -9.97
N ASN A 342 24.30 -6.95 -10.99
CA ASN A 342 25.71 -7.29 -10.83
C ASN A 342 26.53 -6.11 -10.25
N THR A 343 26.26 -4.87 -10.66
CA THR A 343 26.93 -3.67 -10.11
C THR A 343 26.65 -3.48 -8.62
N LEU A 344 25.42 -3.74 -8.18
CA LEU A 344 25.05 -3.68 -6.76
C LEU A 344 25.78 -4.76 -5.95
N MET A 345 25.79 -6.00 -6.48
CA MET A 345 26.35 -7.19 -5.84
C MET A 345 27.84 -7.41 -6.12
N GLU A 346 28.52 -6.44 -6.73
CA GLU A 346 29.94 -6.54 -7.07
C GLU A 346 30.80 -6.89 -5.84
N GLY A 347 31.62 -7.94 -5.99
CA GLY A 347 32.48 -8.45 -4.93
C GLY A 347 31.80 -9.41 -3.94
N LEU A 348 30.50 -9.66 -4.08
CA LEU A 348 29.72 -10.54 -3.18
C LEU A 348 29.38 -11.91 -3.79
N GLY A 349 29.89 -12.21 -4.98
CA GLY A 349 29.65 -13.49 -5.66
C GLY A 349 29.95 -13.43 -7.16
N PRO A 350 29.80 -14.56 -7.87
CA PRO A 350 29.97 -14.60 -9.32
C PRO A 350 28.86 -13.81 -10.02
N PRO A 351 29.17 -13.00 -11.05
CA PRO A 351 28.16 -12.24 -11.79
C PRO A 351 27.25 -13.15 -12.61
N ALA A 352 25.99 -12.73 -12.76
CA ALA A 352 25.05 -13.38 -13.66
C ALA A 352 25.27 -12.94 -15.13
N ASN A 353 25.10 -13.87 -16.06
CA ASN A 353 25.13 -13.63 -17.51
C ASN A 353 23.71 -13.53 -18.05
N THR A 354 23.43 -12.59 -18.95
CA THR A 354 22.10 -12.47 -19.55
C THR A 354 21.94 -13.35 -20.78
N HIS A 355 20.81 -14.05 -20.89
CA HIS A 355 20.41 -14.77 -22.11
C HIS A 355 19.66 -13.89 -23.11
N LYS A 356 18.78 -13.00 -22.61
CA LYS A 356 17.95 -12.15 -23.49
C LYS A 356 18.81 -11.23 -24.36
N PRO A 357 18.49 -11.08 -25.66
CA PRO A 357 19.23 -10.19 -26.56
C PRO A 357 18.94 -8.71 -26.26
N ASP A 358 17.74 -8.42 -25.76
CA ASP A 358 17.25 -7.07 -25.52
C ASP A 358 18.05 -6.35 -24.43
N THR A 359 18.31 -5.07 -24.68
CA THR A 359 19.01 -4.23 -23.72
C THR A 359 18.16 -3.98 -22.48
N GLY A 360 16.85 -3.77 -22.65
CA GLY A 360 15.95 -3.32 -21.58
C GLY A 360 16.08 -1.82 -21.30
N THR A 361 15.19 -1.30 -20.46
CA THR A 361 15.13 0.12 -20.10
C THR A 361 15.26 0.31 -18.60
N ILE A 362 16.20 1.15 -18.17
CA ILE A 362 16.31 1.60 -16.77
C ILE A 362 16.17 3.12 -16.74
N LEU A 363 15.25 3.62 -15.93
CA LEU A 363 15.03 5.06 -15.73
C LEU A 363 15.14 5.42 -14.25
N LEU A 364 15.86 6.50 -13.97
CA LEU A 364 15.92 7.14 -12.65
C LEU A 364 14.93 8.31 -12.62
N ALA A 365 13.92 8.21 -11.76
CA ALA A 365 12.93 9.26 -11.53
C ALA A 365 13.26 10.00 -10.23
N ASN A 366 14.04 11.08 -10.33
CA ASN A 366 14.27 11.97 -9.20
C ASN A 366 13.11 12.98 -9.11
N LEU A 367 12.41 12.99 -7.97
CA LEU A 367 11.24 13.85 -7.78
C LEU A 367 11.57 15.33 -7.61
N GLU A 368 12.82 15.70 -7.32
CA GLU A 368 13.23 17.11 -7.36
C GLU A 368 13.18 17.70 -8.79
N ASP A 369 13.33 16.85 -9.81
CA ASP A 369 13.28 17.26 -11.21
C ASP A 369 11.84 17.26 -11.76
N PHE A 370 10.85 16.90 -10.94
CA PHE A 370 9.44 16.81 -11.34
C PHE A 370 8.64 18.00 -10.85
N THR A 371 7.95 18.67 -11.78
CA THR A 371 6.96 19.71 -11.45
C THR A 371 5.58 19.26 -11.95
N PRO A 372 4.60 19.06 -11.05
CA PRO A 372 3.24 18.79 -11.47
C PRO A 372 2.64 19.99 -12.22
N SER A 373 1.75 19.70 -13.16
CA SER A 373 0.96 20.72 -13.85
C SER A 373 -0.01 21.41 -12.88
N PRO A 374 -0.50 22.64 -13.20
CA PRO A 374 -1.43 23.36 -12.33
C PRO A 374 -2.67 22.55 -11.91
N ARG A 375 -3.24 21.74 -12.83
CA ARG A 375 -4.39 20.88 -12.54
C ARG A 375 -4.04 19.70 -11.64
N GLU A 376 -2.86 19.11 -11.81
CA GLU A 376 -2.37 18.08 -10.89
C GLU A 376 -2.15 18.66 -9.49
N ILE A 377 -1.70 19.91 -9.37
CA ILE A 377 -1.58 20.61 -8.08
C ILE A 377 -2.96 20.82 -7.44
N GLU A 378 -3.96 21.24 -8.21
CA GLU A 378 -5.33 21.41 -7.71
C GLU A 378 -5.91 20.07 -7.20
N LYS A 379 -5.73 19.00 -7.98
CA LYS A 379 -6.27 17.67 -7.65
C LYS A 379 -5.50 16.95 -6.54
N HIS A 380 -4.18 17.14 -6.50
CA HIS A 380 -3.26 16.50 -5.57
C HIS A 380 -2.54 17.55 -4.73
N SER A 381 -3.31 18.44 -4.10
CA SER A 381 -2.76 19.52 -3.28
C SER A 381 -1.80 18.98 -2.22
N GLY A 382 -0.54 19.43 -2.29
CA GLY A 382 0.52 19.02 -1.38
C GLY A 382 1.12 17.63 -1.65
N ASP A 383 0.79 16.96 -2.76
CA ASP A 383 1.34 15.66 -3.15
C ASP A 383 1.89 15.66 -4.57
N THR A 384 3.22 15.82 -4.68
CA THR A 384 3.94 15.77 -5.96
C THR A 384 4.21 14.35 -6.45
N PHE A 385 4.11 13.36 -5.57
CA PHE A 385 4.51 11.98 -5.87
C PHE A 385 3.46 11.25 -6.70
N THR A 386 2.19 11.37 -6.31
CA THR A 386 1.10 10.70 -7.02
C THR A 386 1.00 11.13 -8.49
N PRO A 387 1.06 12.44 -8.84
CA PRO A 387 1.13 12.86 -10.24
C PRO A 387 2.31 12.28 -11.01
N ALA A 388 3.50 12.22 -10.39
CA ALA A 388 4.69 11.62 -11.00
C ALA A 388 4.45 10.15 -11.35
N VAL A 389 3.94 9.36 -10.40
CA VAL A 389 3.65 7.93 -10.60
C VAL A 389 2.56 7.72 -11.64
N LEU A 390 1.50 8.54 -11.63
CA LEU A 390 0.42 8.47 -12.62
C LEU A 390 0.94 8.68 -14.04
N ARG A 391 1.86 9.64 -14.25
CA ARG A 391 2.53 9.87 -15.54
C ARG A 391 3.38 8.69 -15.98
N LEU A 392 4.16 8.10 -15.06
CA LEU A 392 4.96 6.90 -15.33
C LEU A 392 4.06 5.71 -15.74
N LEU A 393 2.97 5.49 -14.98
CA LEU A 393 2.00 4.43 -15.27
C LEU A 393 1.33 4.63 -16.61
N SER A 394 0.84 5.84 -16.91
CA SER A 394 0.24 6.20 -18.19
C SER A 394 1.14 5.81 -19.37
N LYS A 395 2.44 6.14 -19.29
CA LYS A 395 3.42 5.83 -20.34
C LYS A 395 3.64 4.32 -20.52
N LEU A 396 3.70 3.56 -19.42
CA LEU A 396 3.94 2.12 -19.45
C LEU A 396 2.70 1.34 -19.91
N LEU A 397 1.50 1.78 -19.51
CA LEU A 397 0.23 1.19 -19.92
C LEU A 397 -0.06 1.45 -21.40
N ALA A 398 0.36 2.60 -21.94
CA ALA A 398 0.22 2.91 -23.36
C ALA A 398 1.04 1.97 -24.28
N VAL A 399 2.05 1.29 -23.74
CA VAL A 399 2.82 0.23 -24.43
C VAL A 399 2.46 -1.16 -23.89
N GLU A 400 1.28 -1.28 -23.29
CA GLU A 400 0.67 -2.55 -22.91
C GLU A 400 1.43 -3.37 -21.85
N LYS A 401 2.31 -2.76 -21.05
CA LYS A 401 3.07 -3.47 -20.02
C LYS A 401 2.27 -3.75 -18.76
N ASN A 402 2.48 -4.92 -18.17
CA ASN A 402 2.08 -5.17 -16.78
C ASN A 402 3.07 -4.46 -15.85
N VAL A 403 2.54 -3.64 -14.94
CA VAL A 403 3.33 -2.81 -14.04
C VAL A 403 3.10 -3.23 -12.59
N VAL A 404 4.19 -3.44 -11.86
CA VAL A 404 4.16 -3.57 -10.41
C VAL A 404 4.90 -2.42 -9.75
N LEU A 405 4.30 -1.83 -8.73
CA LEU A 405 4.96 -0.88 -7.84
C LEU A 405 5.48 -1.65 -6.62
N LEU A 406 6.79 -1.59 -6.39
CA LEU A 406 7.45 -2.24 -5.27
C LEU A 406 7.90 -1.22 -4.24
N SER A 407 7.53 -1.48 -2.99
CA SER A 407 7.91 -0.70 -1.81
C SER A 407 8.64 -1.58 -0.81
N ARG A 408 9.62 -1.03 -0.07
CA ARG A 408 10.18 -1.74 1.10
C ARG A 408 9.11 -1.99 2.15
N LYS A 409 8.20 -1.04 2.34
CA LYS A 409 7.26 -0.95 3.46
C LYS A 409 5.83 -1.23 3.01
N ASN A 410 5.06 -1.89 3.88
CA ASN A 410 3.63 -2.14 3.65
C ASN A 410 2.75 -0.90 3.90
N ARG A 411 3.30 0.11 4.58
CA ARG A 411 2.73 1.45 4.64
C ARG A 411 3.54 2.35 3.72
N PHE A 412 2.85 3.05 2.85
CA PHE A 412 3.44 3.99 1.93
C PHE A 412 2.74 5.33 2.10
N ARG A 413 3.53 6.36 2.44
CA ARG A 413 3.02 7.69 2.82
C ARG A 413 1.95 7.58 3.93
N LYS A 414 0.76 8.14 3.73
CA LYS A 414 -0.32 8.22 4.73
C LYS A 414 -1.25 6.99 4.74
N SER A 415 -0.99 5.96 3.92
CA SER A 415 -1.91 4.84 3.73
C SER A 415 -1.20 3.48 3.66
N LYS A 416 -1.98 2.38 3.67
CA LYS A 416 -1.46 1.06 3.33
C LYS A 416 -1.12 1.03 1.84
N LEU A 417 -0.08 0.28 1.46
CA LEU A 417 0.37 0.19 0.07
C LEU A 417 -0.75 -0.26 -0.88
N GLU A 418 -1.57 -1.23 -0.49
CA GLU A 418 -2.69 -1.68 -1.33
C GLU A 418 -3.74 -0.59 -1.54
N ALA A 419 -4.07 0.17 -0.49
CA ALA A 419 -5.01 1.29 -0.60
C ALA A 419 -4.46 2.40 -1.51
N TYR A 420 -3.14 2.61 -1.52
CA TYR A 420 -2.49 3.49 -2.47
C TYR A 420 -2.54 2.93 -3.90
N GLY A 421 -2.38 1.62 -4.06
CA GLY A 421 -2.61 0.93 -5.34
C GLY A 421 -4.02 1.11 -5.88
N ASP A 422 -5.03 0.95 -5.02
CA ASP A 422 -6.44 1.20 -5.37
C ASP A 422 -6.69 2.65 -5.78
N LEU A 423 -6.09 3.60 -5.06
CA LEU A 423 -6.12 5.01 -5.44
C LEU A 423 -5.55 5.19 -6.84
N LEU A 424 -4.36 4.66 -7.14
CA LEU A 424 -3.75 4.77 -8.47
C LEU A 424 -4.63 4.13 -9.56
N ARG A 425 -5.16 2.93 -9.32
CA ARG A 425 -6.06 2.23 -10.26
C ARG A 425 -7.31 3.06 -10.57
N SER A 426 -7.82 3.83 -9.62
CA SER A 426 -9.03 4.66 -9.81
C SER A 426 -8.85 5.78 -10.85
N TYR A 427 -7.62 6.14 -11.23
CA TYR A 427 -7.33 7.12 -12.29
C TYR A 427 -7.30 6.52 -13.69
N PHE A 428 -7.40 5.19 -13.83
CA PHE A 428 -7.33 4.50 -15.11
C PHE A 428 -8.61 3.73 -15.40
N PRO A 429 -8.98 3.56 -16.68
CA PRO A 429 -10.18 2.81 -17.05
C PRO A 429 -10.07 1.31 -16.72
N GLU A 430 -11.24 0.66 -16.65
CA GLU A 430 -11.42 -0.73 -16.19
C GLU A 430 -10.63 -1.77 -17.00
N ASP A 431 -10.37 -1.50 -18.27
CA ASP A 431 -9.65 -2.35 -19.21
C ASP A 431 -8.14 -2.41 -18.92
N VAL A 432 -7.57 -1.34 -18.36
CA VAL A 432 -6.13 -1.25 -18.06
C VAL A 432 -5.80 -1.38 -16.59
N LYS A 433 -6.76 -1.13 -15.67
CA LYS A 433 -6.50 -1.16 -14.22
C LYS A 433 -5.95 -2.51 -13.73
N GLY A 434 -6.34 -3.62 -14.40
CA GLY A 434 -5.88 -4.97 -14.08
C GLY A 434 -4.38 -5.20 -14.31
N ARG A 435 -3.73 -4.33 -15.11
CA ARG A 435 -2.29 -4.38 -15.39
C ARG A 435 -1.46 -3.66 -14.31
N ILE A 436 -2.09 -3.05 -13.31
CA ILE A 436 -1.42 -2.30 -12.23
C ILE A 436 -1.53 -3.08 -10.92
N SER A 437 -0.39 -3.47 -10.37
CA SER A 437 -0.30 -4.14 -9.06
C SER A 437 0.65 -3.40 -8.12
N THR A 438 0.46 -3.61 -6.82
CA THR A 438 1.34 -3.09 -5.77
C THR A 438 1.74 -4.21 -4.84
N SER A 439 3.00 -4.23 -4.40
CA SER A 439 3.46 -5.23 -3.42
C SER A 439 4.67 -4.73 -2.64
N THR A 440 4.90 -5.34 -1.48
CA THR A 440 6.20 -5.18 -0.83
C THR A 440 7.24 -6.04 -1.53
N THR A 441 8.48 -5.59 -1.58
CA THR A 441 9.55 -6.35 -2.22
C THR A 441 9.72 -7.76 -1.65
N HIS A 442 9.55 -7.92 -0.33
CA HIS A 442 9.53 -9.24 0.33
C HIS A 442 8.44 -10.15 -0.23
N LYS A 443 7.20 -9.67 -0.29
CA LYS A 443 6.04 -10.45 -0.77
C LYS A 443 6.12 -10.74 -2.27
N TYR A 444 6.83 -9.93 -3.03
CA TYR A 444 7.00 -10.09 -4.47
C TYR A 444 8.21 -10.96 -4.85
N LYS A 445 8.96 -11.50 -3.89
CA LYS A 445 9.97 -12.54 -4.15
C LYS A 445 9.31 -13.71 -4.88
N GLY A 446 10.01 -14.28 -5.87
CA GLY A 446 9.49 -15.33 -6.75
C GLY A 446 8.63 -14.85 -7.94
N LEU A 447 8.06 -13.64 -7.87
CA LEU A 447 7.24 -13.07 -8.96
C LEU A 447 8.06 -12.21 -9.92
N GLN A 448 7.47 -11.82 -11.05
CA GLN A 448 8.08 -10.91 -12.03
C GLN A 448 7.00 -10.11 -12.78
N SER A 449 7.37 -8.96 -13.35
CA SER A 449 6.51 -8.13 -14.19
C SER A 449 7.27 -7.56 -15.39
N ASP A 450 6.57 -7.17 -16.45
CA ASP A 450 7.16 -6.53 -17.63
C ASP A 450 7.89 -5.24 -17.24
N ALA A 451 7.23 -4.43 -16.41
CA ALA A 451 7.78 -3.23 -15.81
C ALA A 451 7.66 -3.22 -14.28
N VAL A 452 8.72 -2.77 -13.61
CA VAL A 452 8.76 -2.56 -12.15
C VAL A 452 9.06 -1.10 -11.87
N ILE A 453 8.30 -0.52 -10.94
CA ILE A 453 8.58 0.80 -10.37
C ILE A 453 8.94 0.62 -8.90
N ILE A 454 10.19 0.90 -8.52
CA ILE A 454 10.59 0.96 -7.11
C ILE A 454 10.23 2.35 -6.58
N VAL A 455 9.28 2.43 -5.65
CA VAL A 455 8.67 3.71 -5.24
C VAL A 455 9.41 4.44 -4.12
N ASP A 456 10.32 3.75 -3.42
CA ASP A 456 10.97 4.26 -2.20
C ASP A 456 12.47 3.96 -2.14
N ALA A 457 13.21 4.19 -3.24
CA ALA A 457 14.67 4.08 -3.26
C ALA A 457 15.35 5.27 -2.56
N VAL A 458 15.02 5.45 -1.27
CA VAL A 458 15.41 6.57 -0.42
C VAL A 458 16.10 6.11 0.88
N LEU A 459 16.72 7.03 1.62
CA LEU A 459 17.24 6.75 2.97
C LEU A 459 16.11 6.21 3.85
N TRP A 460 16.45 5.32 4.77
CA TRP A 460 15.51 4.67 5.69
C TRP A 460 14.46 3.74 5.05
N SER A 461 14.52 3.50 3.73
CA SER A 461 13.78 2.41 3.08
C SER A 461 14.73 1.37 2.51
N TYR A 462 15.79 1.80 1.84
CA TYR A 462 16.83 0.89 1.37
C TYR A 462 18.20 1.41 1.84
N PRO A 463 18.75 0.93 2.97
CA PRO A 463 18.20 -0.07 3.89
C PRO A 463 17.18 0.51 4.90
N LEU A 464 16.29 -0.35 5.39
CA LEU A 464 15.48 -0.11 6.59
C LEU A 464 16.08 -0.84 7.79
N ILE A 465 16.77 -0.10 8.67
CA ILE A 465 17.32 -0.64 9.92
C ILE A 465 16.44 -0.16 11.08
N HIS A 466 15.69 -1.09 11.69
CA HIS A 466 14.78 -0.74 12.77
C HIS A 466 15.55 -0.60 14.10
N PRO A 467 15.36 0.48 14.89
CA PRO A 467 16.07 0.67 16.17
C PRO A 467 15.92 -0.47 17.19
N ASP A 468 14.92 -1.34 17.02
CA ASP A 468 14.73 -2.51 17.89
C ASP A 468 15.66 -3.68 17.59
N TRP A 469 16.50 -3.58 16.56
CA TRP A 469 17.49 -4.62 16.25
C TRP A 469 18.41 -4.93 17.43
N ILE A 470 18.60 -3.97 18.36
CA ILE A 470 19.36 -4.16 19.59
C ILE A 470 18.83 -5.34 20.42
N PHE A 471 17.53 -5.59 20.42
CA PHE A 471 16.92 -6.68 21.19
C PHE A 471 17.16 -8.06 20.56
N THR A 472 17.52 -8.12 19.29
CA THR A 472 17.81 -9.38 18.59
C THR A 472 19.30 -9.67 18.48
N ARG A 473 20.16 -8.73 18.94
CA ARG A 473 21.62 -8.89 19.02
C ARG A 473 22.05 -10.13 19.80
N ILE A 474 21.29 -10.53 20.82
CA ILE A 474 21.57 -11.76 21.59
C ILE A 474 21.54 -13.04 20.73
N PHE A 475 20.86 -13.01 19.58
CA PHE A 475 20.79 -14.11 18.62
C PHE A 475 21.88 -14.02 17.54
N GLY A 476 22.84 -13.11 17.69
CA GLY A 476 23.94 -12.88 16.76
C GLY A 476 23.63 -11.92 15.60
N ASP A 477 22.55 -11.14 15.70
CA ASP A 477 22.28 -10.06 14.75
C ASP A 477 23.25 -8.89 14.95
N ASP A 478 23.74 -8.36 13.85
CA ASP A 478 24.57 -7.17 13.81
C ASP A 478 24.15 -6.27 12.62
N ILE A 479 24.63 -5.02 12.65
CA ILE A 479 24.22 -4.03 11.66
C ILE A 479 24.68 -4.37 10.24
N ASP A 480 25.81 -5.08 10.10
CA ASP A 480 26.39 -5.44 8.82
C ASP A 480 25.58 -6.56 8.15
N LYS A 481 25.15 -7.57 8.92
CA LYS A 481 24.24 -8.63 8.47
C LYS A 481 22.90 -8.07 8.04
N ILE A 482 22.31 -7.18 8.84
CA ILE A 482 21.04 -6.52 8.50
C ILE A 482 21.19 -5.70 7.22
N THR A 483 22.28 -4.92 7.10
CA THR A 483 22.56 -4.11 5.91
C THR A 483 22.79 -4.99 4.68
N SER A 484 23.47 -6.12 4.83
CA SER A 484 23.69 -7.11 3.77
C SER A 484 22.38 -7.74 3.29
N GLU A 485 21.48 -8.09 4.21
CA GLU A 485 20.13 -8.58 3.87
C GLU A 485 19.30 -7.53 3.14
N GLU A 486 19.32 -6.28 3.61
CA GLU A 486 18.61 -5.17 2.95
C GLU A 486 19.20 -4.85 1.56
N MET A 487 20.50 -5.07 1.34
CA MET A 487 21.13 -4.96 0.02
C MET A 487 20.62 -6.06 -0.92
N ARG A 488 20.53 -7.31 -0.44
CA ARG A 488 19.90 -8.42 -1.19
C ARG A 488 18.44 -8.15 -1.50
N LEU A 489 17.71 -7.51 -0.58
CA LEU A 489 16.34 -7.10 -0.81
C LEU A 489 16.24 -6.04 -1.91
N PHE A 490 17.15 -5.07 -1.95
CA PHE A 490 17.20 -4.11 -3.05
C PHE A 490 17.56 -4.80 -4.37
N TYR A 491 18.50 -5.75 -4.37
CA TYR A 491 18.79 -6.61 -5.53
C TYR A 491 17.55 -7.37 -6.02
N VAL A 492 16.78 -7.96 -5.11
CA VAL A 492 15.51 -8.61 -5.44
C VAL A 492 14.58 -7.64 -6.14
N ALA A 493 14.37 -6.42 -5.60
CA ALA A 493 13.52 -5.40 -6.21
C ALA A 493 13.93 -5.05 -7.65
N LEU A 494 15.23 -4.83 -7.88
CA LEU A 494 15.78 -4.50 -9.20
C LEU A 494 15.55 -5.64 -10.21
N THR A 495 15.69 -6.89 -9.77
CA THR A 495 15.63 -8.09 -10.63
C THR A 495 14.22 -8.67 -10.80
N ARG A 496 13.17 -8.03 -10.27
CA ARG A 496 11.77 -8.40 -10.56
C ARG A 496 11.30 -7.92 -11.93
N ALA A 497 12.03 -7.00 -12.57
CA ALA A 497 11.72 -6.45 -13.88
C ALA A 497 12.21 -7.37 -14.99
N ALA A 498 11.34 -7.68 -15.95
CA ALA A 498 11.71 -8.42 -17.16
C ALA A 498 12.36 -7.50 -18.20
N ASP A 499 11.81 -6.31 -18.43
CA ASP A 499 12.24 -5.40 -19.50
C ASP A 499 12.46 -3.95 -19.01
N THR A 500 11.52 -3.38 -18.26
CA THR A 500 11.59 -1.98 -17.83
C THR A 500 11.69 -1.85 -16.31
N LEU A 501 12.67 -1.10 -15.83
CA LEU A 501 12.85 -0.77 -14.43
C LEU A 501 12.85 0.75 -14.26
N ILE A 502 11.99 1.25 -13.38
CA ILE A 502 11.98 2.66 -12.98
C ILE A 502 12.27 2.74 -11.49
N ILE A 503 13.25 3.56 -11.11
CA ILE A 503 13.67 3.74 -9.72
C ILE A 503 13.29 5.16 -9.31
N ILE A 504 12.36 5.32 -8.37
CA ILE A 504 11.96 6.62 -7.83
C ILE A 504 12.80 6.95 -6.61
N THR A 505 13.39 8.15 -6.60
CA THR A 505 14.15 8.69 -5.47
C THR A 505 13.81 10.16 -5.23
N GLU A 506 14.22 10.69 -4.09
CA GLU A 506 13.89 12.04 -3.62
C GLU A 506 15.17 12.83 -3.33
N GLY A 507 15.78 13.44 -4.34
CA GLY A 507 16.82 14.43 -4.15
C GLY A 507 17.99 13.99 -3.27
N LYS A 508 18.22 14.73 -2.18
CA LYS A 508 19.23 14.42 -1.16
C LYS A 508 18.95 13.18 -0.32
N ASN A 509 17.73 12.65 -0.37
CA ASN A 509 17.27 11.50 0.41
C ASN A 509 17.53 10.17 -0.32
N ILE A 510 18.56 10.06 -1.14
CA ILE A 510 18.84 8.88 -1.97
C ILE A 510 19.30 7.67 -1.14
N SER A 511 18.87 6.46 -1.53
CA SER A 511 19.35 5.21 -0.92
C SER A 511 20.87 5.05 -1.05
N PRO A 512 21.60 4.60 0.00
CA PRO A 512 23.04 4.32 -0.10
C PRO A 512 23.35 3.21 -1.12
N PHE A 513 22.42 2.26 -1.31
CA PHE A 513 22.56 1.22 -2.32
C PHE A 513 22.42 1.77 -3.74
N LEU A 514 21.53 2.74 -3.94
CA LEU A 514 21.43 3.45 -5.20
C LEU A 514 22.64 4.36 -5.44
N GLN A 515 23.17 5.03 -4.42
CA GLN A 515 24.43 5.78 -4.52
C GLN A 515 25.60 4.89 -4.94
N LYS A 516 25.70 3.68 -4.36
CA LYS A 516 26.72 2.67 -4.72
C LYS A 516 26.65 2.30 -6.21
N ILE A 517 25.44 2.20 -6.77
CA ILE A 517 25.22 1.97 -8.20
C ILE A 517 25.66 3.21 -9.01
N LEU A 518 25.17 4.39 -8.66
CA LEU A 518 25.44 5.63 -9.39
C LEU A 518 26.92 6.03 -9.39
N ALA A 519 27.67 5.65 -8.37
CA ALA A 519 29.12 5.83 -8.31
C ALA A 519 29.89 5.04 -9.37
N ARG A 520 29.28 4.00 -9.96
CA ARG A 520 29.90 3.09 -10.94
C ARG A 520 29.26 3.15 -12.31
N GLN A 521 27.98 3.46 -12.38
CA GLN A 521 27.21 3.50 -13.62
C GLN A 521 26.22 4.66 -13.61
N ALA A 522 26.27 5.51 -14.64
CA ALA A 522 25.27 6.54 -14.85
C ALA A 522 23.95 5.92 -15.33
N LEU A 523 22.83 6.36 -14.74
CA LEU A 523 21.49 5.95 -15.15
C LEU A 523 20.81 7.07 -15.93
N LYS A 524 20.02 6.69 -16.94
CA LYS A 524 19.21 7.65 -17.70
C LYS A 524 18.11 8.20 -16.80
N THR A 525 17.99 9.51 -16.72
CA THR A 525 16.92 10.16 -15.95
C THR A 525 15.61 10.20 -16.75
N VAL A 526 14.49 10.26 -16.03
CA VAL A 526 13.18 10.50 -16.65
C VAL A 526 13.13 11.90 -17.22
N ASP A 527 12.82 11.98 -18.52
CA ASP A 527 12.54 13.24 -19.21
C ASP A 527 11.05 13.55 -19.06
N TRP A 528 10.68 14.26 -18.00
CA TRP A 528 9.28 14.48 -17.60
C TRP A 528 8.40 15.15 -18.66
N ASP A 529 9.00 15.88 -19.60
CA ASP A 529 8.27 16.49 -20.73
C ASP A 529 7.72 15.43 -21.69
N LYS A 530 8.32 14.24 -21.74
CA LYS A 530 7.84 13.09 -22.52
C LYS A 530 6.81 12.24 -21.77
N PHE A 531 6.57 12.53 -20.49
CA PHE A 531 5.63 11.82 -19.63
C PHE A 531 4.45 12.75 -19.33
N LEU A 532 3.51 12.76 -20.26
CA LEU A 532 2.32 13.60 -20.20
C LEU A 532 1.38 13.15 -19.06
N PRO A 533 0.63 14.08 -18.44
CA PRO A 533 -0.40 13.74 -17.45
C PRO A 533 -1.44 12.77 -18.02
N VAL A 534 -2.13 12.05 -17.12
CA VAL A 534 -3.19 11.11 -17.49
C VAL A 534 -4.33 11.88 -18.17
N LYS A 535 -4.75 11.41 -19.35
CA LYS A 535 -5.91 11.97 -20.06
C LYS A 535 -7.18 11.65 -19.29
N GLU A 536 -7.93 12.68 -18.91
CA GLU A 536 -9.24 12.54 -18.28
C GLU A 536 -10.35 12.67 -19.32
N ASN A 537 -11.48 11.98 -19.12
CA ASN A 537 -12.65 12.10 -20.01
C ASN A 537 -13.23 13.53 -20.08
N ASN A 538 -12.90 14.38 -19.10
CA ASN A 538 -13.26 15.80 -19.05
C ASN A 538 -12.04 16.70 -19.33
N SER A 539 -11.19 16.30 -20.27
CA SER A 539 -10.09 17.16 -20.72
C SER A 539 -10.66 18.44 -21.35
N ARG A 540 -10.00 19.57 -21.15
CA ARG A 540 -10.37 20.89 -21.64
C ARG A 540 -9.22 21.50 -22.46
N LEU A 541 -9.62 22.23 -23.49
CA LEU A 541 -8.75 23.10 -24.26
C LEU A 541 -9.05 24.54 -23.85
N THR A 542 -8.02 25.23 -23.34
CA THR A 542 -8.06 26.65 -23.03
C THR A 542 -7.46 27.44 -24.16
N ILE A 543 -8.28 28.28 -24.77
CA ILE A 543 -7.84 29.19 -25.82
C ILE A 543 -7.37 30.45 -25.13
N ARG A 544 -6.14 30.87 -25.42
CA ARG A 544 -5.58 32.14 -24.98
C ARG A 544 -5.42 33.07 -26.18
N ILE A 545 -5.84 34.31 -26.04
CA ILE A 545 -5.76 35.34 -27.07
C ILE A 545 -4.99 36.54 -26.50
N ASP A 546 -3.88 36.88 -27.14
CA ASP A 546 -3.02 38.00 -26.77
C ASP A 546 -2.53 38.77 -28.00
N ASN A 547 -1.78 39.85 -27.77
CA ASN A 547 -1.23 40.68 -28.85
C ASN A 547 0.08 40.05 -29.35
N ILE A 548 0.28 39.99 -30.68
CA ILE A 548 1.55 39.47 -31.27
C ILE A 548 2.76 40.25 -30.74
N ASN A 549 2.59 41.56 -30.53
CA ASN A 549 3.63 42.45 -30.03
C ASN A 549 3.17 43.05 -28.69
N GLN A 550 3.83 42.69 -27.59
CA GLN A 550 3.44 43.11 -26.23
C GLN A 550 3.49 44.63 -26.02
N PHE A 551 4.13 45.38 -26.92
CA PHE A 551 4.19 46.85 -26.92
C PHE A 551 3.00 47.51 -27.64
N ASN A 552 2.24 46.77 -28.45
CA ASN A 552 1.10 47.30 -29.20
C ASN A 552 -0.21 46.99 -28.44
N LYS A 553 -0.59 47.88 -27.51
CA LYS A 553 -1.71 47.66 -26.56
C LYS A 553 -3.11 47.66 -27.20
N GLY A 554 -3.24 47.91 -28.51
CA GLY A 554 -4.53 48.19 -29.16
C GLY A 554 -5.26 47.00 -29.79
N ALA A 555 -4.57 45.90 -30.12
CA ALA A 555 -5.14 44.86 -30.99
C ALA A 555 -6.29 44.05 -30.33
N THR A 556 -6.04 43.47 -29.16
CA THR A 556 -7.09 42.79 -28.37
C THR A 556 -8.09 43.76 -27.74
N PHE A 557 -7.73 45.04 -27.56
CA PHE A 557 -8.65 46.06 -27.06
C PHE A 557 -9.76 46.39 -28.07
N ALA A 558 -9.42 46.43 -29.37
CA ALA A 558 -10.37 46.72 -30.44
C ALA A 558 -11.49 45.67 -30.59
N ILE A 559 -11.24 44.43 -30.14
CA ILE A 559 -12.20 43.31 -30.20
C ILE A 559 -12.73 42.89 -28.82
N LYS A 560 -12.49 43.69 -27.78
CA LYS A 560 -12.79 43.36 -26.38
C LYS A 560 -14.25 43.03 -26.13
N ASP A 561 -15.17 43.81 -26.70
CA ASP A 561 -16.60 43.62 -26.46
C ASP A 561 -17.13 42.36 -27.17
N GLN A 562 -16.56 42.03 -28.34
CA GLN A 562 -16.86 40.82 -29.09
C GLN A 562 -16.28 39.56 -28.42
N LEU A 563 -15.09 39.66 -27.81
CA LEU A 563 -14.50 38.60 -27.00
C LEU A 563 -15.35 38.32 -25.75
N LYS A 564 -15.80 39.36 -25.04
CA LYS A 564 -16.72 39.23 -23.91
C LYS A 564 -18.06 38.60 -24.33
N ALA A 565 -18.65 39.07 -25.42
CA ALA A 565 -19.89 38.51 -25.96
C ALA A 565 -19.73 37.03 -26.36
N SER A 566 -18.53 36.63 -26.77
CA SER A 566 -18.18 35.24 -27.07
C SER A 566 -17.79 34.42 -25.83
N GLY A 567 -17.92 34.98 -24.63
CA GLY A 567 -17.66 34.30 -23.35
C GLY A 567 -16.19 34.19 -22.95
N PHE A 568 -15.29 34.98 -23.53
CA PHE A 568 -13.90 35.06 -23.08
C PHE A 568 -13.78 35.96 -21.86
N GLN A 569 -12.90 35.57 -20.93
CA GLN A 569 -12.59 36.33 -19.72
C GLN A 569 -11.16 36.86 -19.77
N TRP A 570 -10.94 38.03 -19.18
CA TRP A 570 -9.60 38.63 -19.11
C TRP A 570 -8.84 38.08 -17.90
N ASP A 571 -7.69 37.44 -18.14
CA ASP A 571 -6.75 37.03 -17.11
C ASP A 571 -5.69 38.12 -16.91
N SER A 572 -5.76 38.81 -15.78
CA SER A 572 -4.84 39.89 -15.42
C SER A 572 -3.41 39.43 -15.15
N ASN A 573 -3.21 38.19 -14.72
CA ASN A 573 -1.89 37.66 -14.36
C ASN A 573 -1.08 37.37 -15.61
N ASN A 574 -1.71 36.75 -16.61
CA ASN A 574 -1.06 36.40 -17.87
C ASN A 574 -1.24 37.46 -18.97
N LYS A 575 -2.08 38.49 -18.73
CA LYS A 575 -2.44 39.54 -19.69
C LYS A 575 -3.03 38.99 -21.00
N VAL A 576 -3.85 37.95 -20.88
CA VAL A 576 -4.48 37.27 -22.01
C VAL A 576 -6.00 37.18 -21.83
N TRP A 577 -6.73 37.14 -22.93
CA TRP A 577 -8.13 36.69 -22.92
C TRP A 577 -8.16 35.17 -22.97
N GLN A 578 -8.97 34.52 -22.14
CA GLN A 578 -9.06 33.07 -22.13
C GLN A 578 -10.49 32.52 -22.06
N LYS A 579 -10.68 31.35 -22.66
CA LYS A 579 -11.92 30.56 -22.59
C LYS A 579 -11.61 29.08 -22.69
N SER A 580 -12.22 28.27 -21.82
CA SER A 580 -11.96 26.83 -21.71
C SER A 580 -13.15 25.99 -22.18
N PHE A 581 -12.90 25.09 -23.13
CA PHE A 581 -13.87 24.17 -23.74
C PHE A 581 -13.55 22.75 -23.31
N LEU A 582 -14.53 21.84 -23.25
CA LEU A 582 -14.21 20.40 -23.19
C LEU A 582 -13.58 19.98 -24.52
N GLU A 583 -12.52 19.17 -24.48
CA GLU A 583 -11.75 18.74 -25.66
C GLU A 583 -12.66 18.01 -26.67
N ASN A 584 -13.62 17.23 -26.17
CA ASN A 584 -14.60 16.52 -27.01
C ASN A 584 -15.61 17.45 -27.71
N ASP A 585 -15.88 18.63 -27.15
CA ASP A 585 -16.83 19.61 -27.69
C ASP A 585 -16.15 20.70 -28.53
N PHE A 586 -14.81 20.68 -28.58
CA PHE A 586 -14.02 21.71 -29.25
C PHE A 586 -13.95 21.46 -30.75
N VAL A 587 -14.50 22.38 -31.53
CA VAL A 587 -14.40 22.40 -32.99
C VAL A 587 -13.77 23.71 -33.43
N MET A 588 -12.63 23.64 -34.12
CA MET A 588 -11.88 24.84 -34.54
C MET A 588 -12.70 25.77 -35.44
N GLY A 589 -13.63 25.22 -36.23
CA GLY A 589 -14.57 25.99 -37.04
C GLY A 589 -15.42 26.99 -36.24
N ASN A 590 -15.73 26.71 -34.97
CA ASN A 590 -16.49 27.63 -34.12
C ASN A 590 -15.70 28.88 -33.73
N LEU A 591 -14.36 28.78 -33.74
CA LEU A 591 -13.46 29.90 -33.47
C LEU A 591 -13.24 30.74 -34.71
N THR A 592 -12.94 30.11 -35.83
CA THR A 592 -12.70 30.82 -37.09
C THR A 592 -13.95 31.56 -37.58
N ASN A 593 -15.15 31.01 -37.31
CA ASN A 593 -16.42 31.60 -37.70
C ASN A 593 -17.00 32.61 -36.68
N SER A 594 -16.29 32.87 -35.59
CA SER A 594 -16.73 33.83 -34.58
C SER A 594 -16.66 35.28 -35.10
N ILE A 595 -17.53 36.14 -34.60
CA ILE A 595 -17.61 37.54 -35.06
C ILE A 595 -16.29 38.27 -34.82
N TRP A 596 -15.62 38.02 -33.69
CA TRP A 596 -14.33 38.64 -33.37
C TRP A 596 -13.20 38.18 -34.29
N SER A 597 -13.27 36.94 -34.82
CA SER A 597 -12.27 36.39 -35.73
C SER A 597 -12.14 37.22 -37.02
N SER A 598 -13.26 37.66 -37.60
CA SER A 598 -13.25 38.52 -38.81
C SER A 598 -12.72 39.93 -38.57
N LEU A 599 -12.83 40.43 -37.33
CA LEU A 599 -12.40 41.79 -36.94
C LEU A 599 -10.99 41.81 -36.33
N ALA A 600 -10.43 40.63 -36.06
CA ALA A 600 -9.15 40.46 -35.42
C ALA A 600 -8.00 40.87 -36.36
N ASN A 601 -7.07 41.67 -35.83
CA ASN A 601 -5.86 42.04 -36.53
C ASN A 601 -4.70 42.13 -35.54
N GLN A 602 -3.57 41.53 -35.88
CA GLN A 602 -2.35 41.48 -35.08
C GLN A 602 -2.50 40.80 -33.71
N ILE A 603 -3.33 39.75 -33.63
CA ILE A 603 -3.49 38.94 -32.41
C ILE A 603 -2.93 37.54 -32.60
N ARG A 604 -2.51 36.92 -31.49
CA ARG A 604 -2.09 35.53 -31.42
C ARG A 604 -3.13 34.73 -30.65
N VAL A 605 -3.41 33.53 -31.12
CA VAL A 605 -4.33 32.58 -30.52
C VAL A 605 -3.56 31.31 -30.22
N SER A 606 -3.36 31.01 -28.95
CA SER A 606 -2.69 29.80 -28.49
C SER A 606 -3.74 28.84 -27.91
N ILE A 607 -3.86 27.66 -28.49
CA ILE A 607 -4.69 26.58 -27.97
C ILE A 607 -3.84 25.79 -26.99
N VAL A 608 -4.20 25.88 -25.72
CA VAL A 608 -3.46 25.30 -24.61
C VAL A 608 -4.27 24.13 -24.06
N ASN A 609 -3.67 22.95 -23.94
CA ASN A 609 -4.33 21.84 -23.27
C ASN A 609 -4.37 22.08 -21.74
N ASP A 610 -5.11 21.24 -21.02
CA ASP A 610 -5.16 21.25 -19.56
C ASP A 610 -3.80 21.20 -18.86
N HIS A 611 -2.78 20.74 -19.57
CA HIS A 611 -1.42 20.58 -19.03
C HIS A 611 -0.57 21.85 -19.21
N GLY A 612 -1.15 22.94 -19.74
CA GLY A 612 -0.45 24.20 -19.97
C GLY A 612 0.43 24.20 -21.23
N SER A 613 0.46 23.10 -21.99
CA SER A 613 1.24 22.98 -23.23
C SER A 613 0.46 23.56 -24.40
N VAL A 614 1.14 24.31 -25.26
CA VAL A 614 0.55 24.82 -26.51
C VAL A 614 0.43 23.66 -27.51
N VAL A 615 -0.80 23.28 -27.78
CA VAL A 615 -1.17 22.27 -28.78
C VAL A 615 -0.99 22.84 -30.17
N GLU A 616 -1.53 24.04 -30.39
CA GLU A 616 -1.54 24.73 -31.67
C GLU A 616 -1.51 26.25 -31.45
N GLU A 617 -0.83 26.97 -32.34
CA GLU A 617 -0.74 28.42 -32.28
C GLU A 617 -1.04 29.03 -33.64
N HIS A 618 -1.89 30.06 -33.64
CA HIS A 618 -2.25 30.81 -34.82
C HIS A 618 -2.00 32.29 -34.61
N VAL A 619 -1.77 32.96 -35.73
CA VAL A 619 -1.67 34.41 -35.80
C VAL A 619 -2.75 34.90 -36.75
N ILE A 620 -3.44 35.97 -36.36
CA ILE A 620 -4.52 36.55 -37.16
C ILE A 620 -4.12 37.95 -37.63
N TYR A 621 -4.09 38.14 -38.95
CA TYR A 621 -3.90 39.43 -39.60
C TYR A 621 -5.13 39.75 -40.46
N SER A 622 -5.81 40.86 -40.16
CA SER A 622 -7.03 41.30 -40.85
C SER A 622 -8.04 40.17 -41.12
N GLY A 623 -8.32 39.35 -40.10
CA GLY A 623 -9.26 38.22 -40.17
C GLY A 623 -8.72 36.93 -40.80
N HIS A 624 -7.50 36.93 -41.34
CA HIS A 624 -6.87 35.73 -41.90
C HIS A 624 -6.03 35.00 -40.85
N TRP A 625 -6.34 33.71 -40.66
CA TRP A 625 -5.64 32.82 -39.74
C TRP A 625 -4.43 32.17 -40.41
N THR A 626 -3.26 32.30 -39.81
CA THR A 626 -2.03 31.62 -40.22
C THR A 626 -1.53 30.77 -39.06
N GLN A 627 -1.42 29.45 -39.27
CA GLN A 627 -0.86 28.53 -38.28
C GLN A 627 0.66 28.73 -38.20
N MET A 628 1.19 28.87 -36.98
CA MET A 628 2.63 28.92 -36.74
C MET A 628 3.15 27.48 -36.75
N ARG A 629 4.07 27.15 -37.67
CA ARG A 629 4.77 25.86 -37.60
C ARG A 629 5.67 25.87 -36.37
N LYS A 630 5.60 24.83 -35.54
CA LYS A 630 6.63 24.55 -34.53
C LYS A 630 7.96 24.45 -35.28
N ASN A 631 8.92 25.32 -34.98
CA ASN A 631 10.31 25.03 -35.35
C ASN A 631 10.68 23.72 -34.65
N GLU A 632 11.09 22.72 -35.43
CA GLU A 632 11.59 21.43 -34.96
C GLU A 632 12.78 21.57 -34.02
#